data_AF-A0AA42YMZ8-F1
#
_entry.id   AF-A0AA42YMZ8-F1
#
_cell.length_a   1.000
_cell.length_b   1.000
_cell.length_c   1.000
_cell.angle_alpha   90.00
_cell.angle_beta   90.00
_cell.angle_gamma   90.00
#
_symmetry.space_group_name_H-M   'P 1'
#
loop_
_entity.id
_entity.type
_entity.pdbx_description
1 polymer ?
#
loop_
_entity_poly.entity_id
_entity_poly.type
_entity_poly.pdbx_seq_one_letter_code
_entity_poly.pdbx_strand_id
1 'polypeptide(L)'
;MFYEAIFQPSKKMKYTTEAKKLAGKKIAVQDGWIIKDGPFKGQNCFYIPNSTVGWIPQCDLIGLKPISLVKWKEIEKSLGFDN
;
A
#
# COMPACT_ATOMS: atom_id res chain seq x y z
N MET A 1 1.12 12.14 -1.10
CA MET A 1 0.72 12.08 -2.52
C MET A 1 0.06 10.73 -2.80
N PHE A 2 -0.66 10.55 -3.91
CA PHE A 2 -1.34 9.28 -4.25
C PHE A 2 -0.54 8.47 -5.26
N TYR A 3 -0.51 7.15 -5.09
CA TYR A 3 0.19 6.24 -6.00
C TYR A 3 -0.65 5.00 -6.31
N GLU A 4 -0.41 4.40 -7.47
CA GLU A 4 -0.78 3.01 -7.75
C GLU A 4 0.46 2.13 -7.68
N ALA A 5 0.30 0.91 -7.17
CA ALA A 5 1.33 -0.12 -7.15
C ALA A 5 0.68 -1.51 -7.11
N ILE A 6 1.44 -2.56 -7.39
CA ILE A 6 1.05 -3.94 -7.11
C ILE A 6 1.51 -4.28 -5.69
N PHE A 7 0.58 -4.72 -4.84
CA PHE A 7 0.92 -5.14 -3.48
C PHE A 7 1.54 -6.53 -3.51
N GLN A 8 2.81 -6.64 -3.10
CA GLN A 8 3.52 -7.91 -3.02
C GLN A 8 4.16 -8.05 -1.63
N PRO A 9 3.41 -8.53 -0.64
CA PRO A 9 3.89 -8.59 0.75
C PRO A 9 5.12 -9.50 0.86
N SER A 10 6.18 -8.98 1.46
CA SER A 10 7.39 -9.76 1.73
C SER A 10 7.22 -10.60 3.00
N LYS A 11 8.03 -11.67 3.13
CA LYS A 11 8.07 -12.49 4.35
C LYS A 11 8.58 -11.75 5.59
N LYS A 12 9.15 -10.54 5.41
CA LYS A 12 9.72 -9.72 6.48
C LYS A 12 8.66 -8.92 7.23
N MET A 13 7.49 -8.72 6.64
CA MET A 13 6.37 -7.99 7.24
C MET A 13 5.24 -8.94 7.63
N LYS A 14 4.62 -8.71 8.79
CA LYS A 14 3.46 -9.50 9.25
C LYS A 14 2.17 -8.77 8.93
N TYR A 15 1.56 -9.16 7.82
CA TYR A 15 0.23 -8.69 7.44
C TYR A 15 -0.89 -9.57 7.98
N THR A 16 -2.05 -8.95 8.24
CA THR A 16 -3.30 -9.63 8.55
C THR A 16 -3.75 -10.54 7.39
N THR A 17 -4.63 -11.48 7.69
CA THR A 17 -5.18 -12.40 6.66
C THR A 17 -5.94 -11.61 5.59
N GLU A 18 -6.65 -10.56 5.99
CA GLU A 18 -7.40 -9.65 5.14
C GLU A 18 -6.47 -8.90 4.19
N ALA A 19 -5.38 -8.35 4.70
CA ALA A 19 -4.37 -7.66 3.90
C ALA A 19 -3.77 -8.58 2.84
N LYS A 20 -3.48 -9.84 3.19
CA LYS A 20 -2.95 -10.83 2.24
C LYS A 20 -3.92 -11.13 1.09
N LYS A 21 -5.23 -10.89 1.21
CA LYS A 21 -6.19 -11.02 0.10
C LYS A 21 -5.98 -9.98 -1.01
N LEU A 22 -5.18 -8.94 -0.74
CA LEU A 22 -4.77 -7.94 -1.71
C LEU A 22 -3.45 -8.29 -2.43
N ALA A 23 -2.76 -9.35 -2.01
CA ALA A 23 -1.49 -9.74 -2.63
C ALA A 23 -1.68 -10.00 -4.14
N GLY A 24 -0.78 -9.44 -4.95
CA GLY A 24 -0.82 -9.48 -6.41
C GLY A 24 -1.82 -8.51 -7.05
N LYS A 25 -2.66 -7.82 -6.26
CA LYS A 25 -3.60 -6.83 -6.79
C LYS A 25 -2.95 -5.46 -6.92
N LYS A 26 -3.45 -4.70 -7.89
CA LYS A 26 -3.18 -3.28 -7.96
C LYS A 26 -3.92 -2.56 -6.83
N ILE A 27 -3.20 -1.78 -6.04
CA ILE A 27 -3.72 -0.99 -4.94
C ILE A 27 -3.39 0.49 -5.11
N ALA A 28 -4.21 1.32 -4.48
CA ALA A 28 -3.98 2.75 -4.36
C ALA A 28 -3.43 3.02 -2.95
N VAL A 29 -2.33 3.74 -2.85
CA VAL A 29 -1.68 4.06 -1.57
C VAL A 29 -1.37 5.54 -1.43
N GLN A 30 -1.21 5.99 -0.20
CA GLN A 30 -0.72 7.33 0.14
C GLN A 30 0.67 7.26 0.77
N ASP A 31 1.47 8.31 0.56
CA ASP A 31 2.72 8.50 1.29
C ASP A 31 2.48 8.57 2.79
N GLY A 32 3.31 7.85 3.56
CA GLY A 32 3.44 8.00 5.00
C GLY A 32 4.73 8.73 5.37
N TRP A 33 5.58 8.06 6.15
CA TRP A 33 6.82 8.58 6.71
C TRP A 33 8.03 7.69 6.33
N ILE A 34 9.24 8.15 6.66
CA ILE A 34 10.46 7.33 6.56
C ILE A 34 10.56 6.43 7.81
N ILE A 35 10.69 5.13 7.60
CA ILE A 35 10.82 4.14 8.68
C ILE A 35 12.16 4.36 9.40
N LYS A 36 12.11 4.60 10.72
CA LYS A 36 13.31 4.95 11.51
C LYS A 36 14.07 3.74 12.05
N ASP A 37 13.38 2.61 12.24
CA ASP A 37 13.91 1.44 12.93
C ASP A 37 13.41 0.12 12.33
N GLY A 38 14.06 -0.98 12.69
CA GLY A 38 13.69 -2.33 12.24
C GLY A 38 14.20 -2.70 10.83
N PRO A 39 13.72 -3.81 10.26
CA PRO A 39 14.27 -4.40 9.03
C PRO A 39 14.01 -3.58 7.76
N PHE A 40 13.18 -2.53 7.84
CA PHE A 40 12.83 -1.63 6.73
C PHE A 40 13.32 -0.20 6.95
N LYS A 41 14.22 0.02 7.93
CA LYS A 41 14.79 1.32 8.24
C LYS A 41 15.33 2.02 6.99
N GLY A 42 15.01 3.30 6.85
CA GLY A 42 15.40 4.16 5.73
C GLY A 42 14.47 4.09 4.52
N GLN A 43 13.50 3.18 4.48
CA GLN A 43 12.51 3.14 3.41
C GLN A 43 11.33 4.08 3.70
N ASN A 44 10.70 4.59 2.63
CA ASN A 44 9.38 5.18 2.73
C ASN A 44 8.35 4.10 3.07
N CYS A 45 7.41 4.43 3.96
CA CYS A 45 6.20 3.66 4.15
C CYS A 45 5.00 4.31 3.48
N PHE A 46 4.02 3.49 3.17
CA PHE A 46 2.77 3.85 2.53
C PHE A 46 1.61 3.24 3.31
N TYR A 47 0.38 3.66 3.04
CA TYR A 47 -0.81 3.03 3.59
C TYR A 47 -1.96 3.09 2.60
N ILE A 48 -2.89 2.15 2.74
CA ILE A 48 -4.18 2.19 2.04
C ILE A 48 -5.18 2.85 3.00
N PRO A 49 -5.74 4.02 2.67
CA PRO A 49 -6.78 4.66 3.48
C PRO A 49 -7.98 3.74 3.68
N ASN A 50 -8.67 3.86 4.81
CA ASN A 50 -9.85 3.05 5.16
C ASN A 50 -9.62 1.52 5.12
N SER A 51 -8.38 1.07 5.24
CA SER A 51 -8.00 -0.34 5.19
C SER A 51 -7.42 -0.84 6.51
N THR A 52 -7.58 -2.14 6.78
CA THR A 52 -6.97 -2.83 7.94
C THR A 52 -5.54 -3.31 7.65
N VAL A 53 -4.97 -2.96 6.50
CA VAL A 53 -3.61 -3.37 6.08
C VAL A 53 -2.53 -2.72 6.94
N GLY A 54 -2.77 -1.52 7.45
CA GLY A 54 -1.76 -0.73 8.15
C GLY A 54 -0.72 -0.16 7.17
N TRP A 55 0.52 -0.02 7.65
CA TRP A 55 1.60 0.53 6.85
C TRP A 55 2.28 -0.54 5.98
N ILE A 56 2.79 -0.10 4.83
CA ILE A 56 3.41 -0.94 3.80
C ILE A 56 4.79 -0.35 3.48
N PRO A 57 5.90 -1.07 3.68
CA PRO A 57 7.21 -0.59 3.27
C PRO A 57 7.29 -0.57 1.74
N GLN A 58 8.08 0.35 1.19
CA GLN A 58 8.26 0.49 -0.27
C GLN A 58 8.65 -0.81 -0.97
N CYS A 59 9.45 -1.68 -0.33
CA CYS A 59 9.86 -2.96 -0.93
C CYS A 59 8.70 -3.94 -1.21
N ASP A 60 7.55 -3.74 -0.57
CA ASP A 60 6.36 -4.57 -0.75
C ASP A 60 5.40 -3.98 -1.81
N LEU A 61 5.83 -2.91 -2.50
CA LEU A 61 5.10 -2.24 -3.57
C LEU A 61 5.89 -2.29 -4.88
N ILE A 62 5.35 -3.00 -5.87
CA ILE A 62 5.97 -3.12 -7.18
C ILE A 62 5.37 -2.12 -8.16
N GLY A 63 6.24 -1.43 -8.91
CA GLY A 63 5.81 -0.49 -9.95
C GLY A 63 5.11 0.75 -9.39
N LEU A 64 5.53 1.22 -8.21
CA LEU A 64 5.00 2.42 -7.57
C LEU A 64 5.07 3.62 -8.52
N LYS A 65 3.92 4.22 -8.82
CA LYS A 65 3.83 5.40 -9.70
C LYS A 65 2.78 6.38 -9.21
N PRO A 66 3.03 7.69 -9.34
CA PRO A 66 2.08 8.70 -8.91
C PRO A 66 0.81 8.67 -9.78
N ILE A 67 -0.32 8.96 -9.15
CA ILE A 67 -1.64 9.02 -9.83
C ILE A 67 -2.43 10.25 -9.39
N SER A 68 -3.43 10.61 -10.21
CA SER A 68 -4.41 11.62 -9.85
C SER A 68 -5.39 11.11 -8.79
N LEU A 69 -6.05 12.04 -8.10
CA LEU A 69 -7.13 11.73 -7.16
C LEU A 69 -8.27 10.94 -7.81
N VAL A 70 -8.61 11.25 -9.07
CA VAL A 70 -9.66 10.55 -9.82
C VAL A 70 -9.32 9.06 -9.95
N LYS A 71 -8.10 8.76 -10.41
CA LYS A 71 -7.65 7.39 -10.59
C LYS A 71 -7.47 6.64 -9.27
N TRP A 72 -7.10 7.36 -8.20
CA TRP A 72 -7.03 6.80 -6.86
C TRP A 72 -8.41 6.29 -6.40
N LYS A 73 -9.46 7.12 -6.54
CA LYS A 73 -10.84 6.72 -6.20
C LYS A 73 -11.34 5.53 -7.03
N GLU A 74 -11.00 5.47 -8.32
CA GLU A 74 -11.37 4.35 -9.18
C GLU A 74 -10.78 3.01 -8.69
N ILE A 75 -9.53 3.02 -8.24
CA ILE A 75 -8.87 1.82 -7.71
C ILE A 75 -9.49 1.42 -6.37
N GLU A 76 -9.73 2.38 -5.46
CA GLU A 76 -10.38 2.09 -4.17
C GLU A 76 -11.76 1.45 -4.36
N LYS A 77 -12.56 2.00 -5.27
CA LYS A 77 -13.86 1.45 -5.67
C LYS A 77 -13.75 0.02 -6.18
N SER A 78 -12.78 -0.25 -7.05
CA SER A 78 -12.56 -1.60 -7.60
C SER A 78 -12.17 -2.63 -6.52
N LEU A 79 -11.62 -2.17 -5.39
CA LEU A 79 -11.21 -3.00 -4.27
C LEU A 79 -12.30 -3.13 -3.20
N GLY A 80 -13.43 -2.42 -3.35
CA GLY A 80 -14.51 -2.40 -2.37
C GLY A 80 -14.19 -1.57 -1.12
N PHE A 81 -13.32 -0.57 -1.25
CA PHE A 81 -13.02 0.40 -0.17
C PHE A 81 -13.86 1.67 -0.26
N ASP A 82 -14.97 1.64 -1.01
CA ASP A 82 -15.95 2.72 -1.06
C ASP A 82 -16.54 2.96 0.34
N ASN A 83 -16.27 4.14 0.90
CA ASN A 83 -17.10 4.74 1.97
C ASN A 83 -18.33 5.39 1.36
#